data_AF-A0A6H9LLD0-F1
#
_entry.id   AF-A0A6H9LLD0-F1
#
_cell.length_a   1.000
_cell.length_b   1.000
_cell.length_c   1.000
_cell.angle_alpha   90.00
_cell.angle_beta   90.00
_cell.angle_gamma   90.00
#
_symmetry.space_group_name_H-M   'P 1'
#
loop_
_entity.id
_entity.type
_entity.pdbx_description
1 polymer ?
#
loop_
_entity_poly.entity_id
_entity_poly.type
_entity_poly.pdbx_seq_one_letter_code
_entity_poly.pdbx_strand_id
1 'polypeptide(L)'
;MLILTRKLGESINIGEDIKISVLGIHGRQVRIGIDAPMNVVVHREEIYVKIQEENRKASGSITKDLKGMVDLIKNKIKGSQDEDVNAPSIDYKDKDKKKKSSSDKRKNQ
;
A
#
# COMPACT_ATOMS: atom_id res chain seq x y z
N MET A 1 -2.42 -8.73 24.13
CA MET A 1 -1.50 -9.84 23.81
C MET A 1 -2.05 -11.11 24.44
N LEU A 2 -2.27 -12.18 23.67
CA LEU A 2 -2.68 -13.49 24.17
C LEU A 2 -1.46 -14.41 24.20
N ILE A 3 -1.27 -15.16 25.29
CA ILE A 3 -0.08 -16.02 25.48
C ILE A 3 -0.54 -17.47 25.55
N LEU A 4 0.03 -18.31 24.70
CA LEU A 4 -0.27 -19.73 24.63
C LEU A 4 1.04 -20.52 24.61
N THR A 5 1.13 -21.58 25.39
CA THR A 5 2.26 -22.52 25.37
C THR A 5 1.88 -23.73 24.54
N ARG A 6 2.68 -24.03 23.52
CA ARG A 6 2.53 -25.20 22.63
C ARG A 6 3.76 -26.09 22.69
N LYS A 7 3.54 -27.40 22.63
CA LYS A 7 4.59 -28.41 22.45
C LYS A 7 4.86 -28.63 20.96
N LEU A 8 5.94 -29.34 20.66
CA LEU A 8 6.30 -29.74 19.31
C LEU A 8 5.17 -30.57 18.69
N GLY A 9 4.76 -30.22 17.46
CA GLY A 9 3.64 -30.83 16.76
C GLY A 9 2.26 -30.23 17.09
N GLU A 10 2.15 -29.38 18.11
CA GLU A 10 0.89 -28.70 18.41
C GLU A 10 0.70 -27.43 17.56
N SER A 11 -0.56 -27.05 17.35
CA SER A 11 -0.94 -25.89 16.56
C SER A 11 -1.87 -24.92 17.29
N ILE A 12 -1.94 -23.70 16.77
CA ILE A 12 -2.83 -22.62 17.18
C ILE A 12 -3.58 -22.16 15.94
N ASN A 13 -4.90 -22.04 16.03
CA ASN A 13 -5.71 -21.49 14.95
C ASN A 13 -6.09 -20.04 15.27
N ILE A 14 -6.05 -19.18 14.26
CA ILE A 14 -6.49 -17.78 14.34
C ILE A 14 -7.62 -17.61 13.31
N GLY A 15 -8.84 -17.40 13.79
CA GLY A 15 -10.02 -17.43 12.93
C GLY A 15 -10.23 -18.81 12.31
N GLU A 16 -10.66 -18.83 11.05
CA GLU A 16 -10.94 -20.06 10.30
C GLU A 16 -9.81 -20.42 9.33
N ASP A 17 -9.05 -19.44 8.85
CA ASP A 17 -8.13 -19.63 7.71
C ASP A 17 -6.64 -19.67 8.09
N ILE A 18 -6.27 -19.27 9.32
CA ILE A 18 -4.85 -19.18 9.72
C ILE A 18 -4.53 -20.26 10.75
N LYS A 19 -3.49 -21.05 10.48
CA LYS A 19 -2.98 -22.08 11.38
C LYS A 19 -1.48 -21.92 11.58
N ILE A 20 -1.07 -21.83 12.84
CA ILE A 20 0.31 -21.74 13.27
C ILE A 20 0.70 -23.05 13.92
N SER A 21 1.77 -23.70 13.46
CA SER A 21 2.21 -25.01 13.95
C SER A 21 3.65 -24.97 14.42
N VAL A 22 3.95 -25.61 15.55
CA VAL A 22 5.33 -25.75 16.04
C VAL A 22 5.96 -26.98 15.40
N LEU A 23 6.80 -26.78 14.39
CA LEU A 23 7.42 -27.86 13.61
C LEU A 23 8.66 -28.43 14.29
N GLY A 24 9.38 -27.63 15.07
CA GLY A 24 10.60 -28.08 15.73
C GLY A 24 11.20 -27.06 16.68
N ILE A 25 11.92 -27.54 17.68
CA ILE A 25 12.63 -26.70 18.66
C ILE A 25 14.10 -27.12 18.63
N HIS A 26 14.98 -26.17 18.31
CA HIS A 26 16.42 -26.37 18.16
C HIS A 26 17.14 -25.42 19.12
N GLY A 27 17.35 -25.88 20.35
CA GLY A 27 17.94 -25.06 21.42
C GLY A 27 17.08 -23.82 21.69
N ARG A 28 17.57 -22.66 21.25
CA ARG A 28 16.89 -21.35 21.41
C ARG A 28 16.05 -20.92 20.20
N GLN A 29 16.07 -21.70 19.11
CA GLN A 29 15.31 -21.40 17.90
C GLN A 29 14.11 -22.31 17.79
N VAL A 30 12.99 -21.77 17.30
CA VAL A 30 11.76 -22.52 17.05
C VAL A 30 11.44 -22.42 15.57
N ARG A 31 11.19 -23.56 14.94
CA ARG A 31 10.65 -23.64 13.57
C ARG A 31 9.13 -23.58 13.68
N ILE A 32 8.57 -22.49 13.18
CA ILE A 32 7.14 -22.24 13.16
C ILE A 32 6.66 -22.35 11.71
N GLY A 33 5.66 -23.19 11.48
CA GLY A 33 4.91 -23.23 10.24
C GLY A 33 3.70 -22.31 10.34
N ILE A 34 3.46 -21.50 9.31
CA ILE A 34 2.28 -20.64 9.22
C ILE A 34 1.59 -21.03 7.92
N ASP A 35 0.37 -21.53 8.05
CA ASP A 35 -0.55 -21.81 6.95
C ASP A 35 -1.60 -20.70 6.98
N ALA A 36 -1.68 -19.94 5.88
CA ALA A 36 -2.56 -18.80 5.75
C ALA A 36 -2.93 -18.63 4.27
N PRO A 37 -4.13 -18.12 3.96
CA PRO A 37 -4.58 -17.88 2.60
C PRO A 37 -3.78 -16.75 1.92
N MET A 38 -3.77 -16.74 0.58
CA MET A 38 -2.94 -15.81 -0.21
C MET A 38 -3.28 -14.32 -0.02
N ASN A 39 -4.49 -14.01 0.44
CA ASN A 39 -4.91 -12.64 0.76
C ASN A 39 -4.28 -12.12 2.06
N VAL A 40 -3.75 -12.99 2.91
CA VAL A 40 -3.08 -12.61 4.16
C VAL A 40 -1.58 -12.68 3.96
N VAL A 41 -0.94 -11.52 3.95
CA VAL A 41 0.52 -11.44 3.79
C VAL A 41 1.21 -11.73 5.12
N VAL A 42 2.15 -12.68 5.10
CA VAL A 42 2.93 -13.08 6.28
C VAL A 42 4.38 -12.59 6.11
N HIS A 43 4.85 -11.81 7.08
CA HIS A 43 6.21 -11.30 7.11
C HIS A 43 6.90 -11.63 8.42
N ARG A 44 8.23 -11.63 8.40
CA ARG A 44 9.02 -11.58 9.63
C ARG A 44 8.97 -10.15 10.18
N GLU A 45 8.96 -10.03 11.50
CA GLU A 45 8.81 -8.74 12.19
C GLU A 45 9.84 -7.70 11.73
N GLU A 46 11.11 -8.09 11.65
CA GLU A 46 12.20 -7.19 11.26
C GLU A 46 12.06 -6.66 9.82
N ILE A 47 11.43 -7.43 8.94
CA ILE A 47 11.17 -7.03 7.57
C ILE A 47 9.94 -6.12 7.51
N TYR A 48 8.89 -6.45 8.27
CA TYR A 48 7.68 -5.66 8.35
C TYR A 48 7.94 -4.24 8.85
N VAL A 49 8.72 -4.09 9.93
CA VAL A 49 9.09 -2.79 10.49
C VAL A 49 9.87 -1.95 9.46
N LYS A 50 10.86 -2.55 8.80
CA LYS A 50 11.64 -1.85 7.75
C LYS A 50 10.78 -1.36 6.60
N ILE A 51 9.85 -2.19 6.12
CA ILE A 51 8.93 -1.80 5.04
C ILE A 51 8.07 -0.61 5.47
N GLN A 52 7.51 -0.64 6.69
CA GLN A 52 6.73 0.49 7.21
C GLN A 52 7.55 1.77 7.31
N GLU A 53 8.78 1.69 7.83
CA GLU A 53 9.65 2.86 7.97
C GLU A 53 9.99 3.48 6.62
N GLU A 54 10.37 2.66 5.63
CA GLU A 54 10.69 3.15 4.28
C GLU A 54 9.46 3.73 3.58
N ASN A 55 8.29 3.09 3.69
CA ASN A 55 7.04 3.64 3.17
C ASN A 55 6.71 5.00 3.80
N ARG A 56 6.95 5.14 5.10
CA ARG A 56 6.75 6.41 5.81
C ARG A 56 7.73 7.48 5.33
N LYS A 57 9.01 7.16 5.15
CA LYS A 57 10.02 8.08 4.61
C LYS A 57 9.64 8.54 3.20
N ALA A 58 9.29 7.62 2.32
CA ALA A 58 8.88 7.91 0.95
C ALA A 58 7.65 8.83 0.89
N SER A 59 6.69 8.65 1.80
CA SER A 59 5.51 9.53 1.86
C SER A 59 5.82 10.97 2.29
N GLY A 60 6.94 11.22 2.97
CA GLY A 60 7.30 12.53 3.51
C GLY A 60 7.93 13.52 2.52
N SER A 61 8.47 13.06 1.39
CA SER A 61 9.28 13.87 0.47
C SER A 61 8.66 14.10 -0.92
N ILE A 62 7.37 13.78 -1.08
CA ILE A 62 6.63 13.82 -2.36
C ILE A 62 6.85 15.13 -3.14
N THR A 63 6.73 16.31 -2.52
CA THR A 63 6.81 17.59 -3.26
C THR A 63 8.22 17.92 -3.76
N LYS A 64 9.24 17.55 -2.98
CA LYS A 64 10.65 17.77 -3.33
C LYS A 64 11.11 16.78 -4.40
N ASP A 65 10.70 15.53 -4.26
CA ASP A 65 11.05 14.45 -5.18
C ASP A 65 10.38 14.64 -6.54
N LEU A 66 9.11 15.04 -6.58
CA LEU A 66 8.40 15.35 -7.83
C LEU A 66 9.04 16.53 -8.57
N LYS A 67 9.41 17.60 -7.86
CA LYS A 67 10.06 18.76 -8.49
C LYS A 67 11.42 18.38 -9.09
N GLY A 68 12.25 17.66 -8.33
CA GLY A 68 13.53 17.15 -8.82
C GLY A 68 13.38 16.22 -10.03
N MET A 69 12.34 15.39 -10.06
CA MET A 69 12.05 14.48 -11.16
C MET A 69 11.63 15.23 -12.44
N VAL A 70 10.78 16.26 -12.31
CA VAL A 70 10.39 17.13 -13.44
C VAL A 70 11.59 17.88 -14.02
N ASP A 71 12.50 18.37 -13.17
CA ASP A 71 13.70 19.08 -13.61
C ASP A 71 14.68 18.15 -14.36
N LEU A 72 14.84 16.90 -13.89
CA LEU A 72 15.64 15.89 -14.59
C LEU A 72 15.05 15.50 -15.94
N ILE A 73 13.73 15.34 -16.04
CA ILE A 73 13.04 15.01 -17.28
C ILE A 73 13.18 16.16 -18.29
N LYS A 74 12.99 17.42 -17.85
CA LYS A 74 13.19 18.61 -18.70
C LYS A 74 14.60 18.70 -19.27
N ASN A 75 15.61 18.43 -18.46
CA ASN A 75 17.01 18.46 -18.90
C ASN A 75 17.33 17.34 -19.89
N LYS A 76 16.70 16.17 -19.75
CA LYS A 76 16.86 15.05 -20.70
C LYS A 76 16.13 15.29 -22.02
N ILE A 77 14.98 15.95 -21.99
CA ILE A 77 14.22 16.34 -23.20
C ILE A 77 14.96 17.47 -23.95
N LYS A 78 15.55 18.44 -23.24
CA LYS A 78 16.36 19.52 -23.83
C LYS A 78 17.68 19.07 -24.48
N GLY A 79 18.12 17.82 -24.27
CA GLY A 79 19.34 17.26 -24.87
C GLY A 79 19.20 16.78 -26.32
N SER A 80 17.99 16.88 -26.89
CA SER A 80 17.69 16.57 -28.31
C SER A 80 17.35 17.90 -28.98
N GLN A 81 18.12 18.26 -30.01
CA GLN A 81 18.23 19.57 -30.65
C GLN A 81 16.92 20.35 -30.87
N ASP A 82 17.06 21.68 -30.77
CA ASP A 82 16.35 22.74 -31.48
C ASP A 82 15.15 22.30 -32.36
N GLU A 83 13.94 22.73 -31.96
CA GLU A 83 12.81 23.24 -32.75
C GLU A 83 11.50 23.11 -31.94
N ASP A 84 10.62 24.11 -32.09
CA ASP A 84 9.44 24.45 -31.28
C ASP A 84 8.58 23.27 -30.75
N VAL A 85 8.54 23.06 -29.44
CA VAL A 85 7.53 22.22 -28.77
C VAL A 85 6.52 23.08 -28.03
N ASN A 86 5.41 23.32 -28.72
CA ASN A 86 4.13 23.73 -28.19
C ASN A 86 3.77 22.83 -26.99
N ALA A 87 3.70 23.41 -25.78
CA ALA A 87 3.29 22.66 -24.60
C ALA A 87 1.86 22.12 -24.82
N PRO A 88 1.59 20.82 -24.65
CA PRO A 88 0.24 20.31 -24.79
C PRO A 88 -0.62 20.92 -23.67
N SER A 89 -1.64 21.68 -24.07
CA SER A 89 -2.67 22.18 -23.19
C SER A 89 -3.43 20.98 -22.60
N ILE A 90 -3.08 20.59 -21.38
CA ILE A 90 -3.84 19.60 -20.62
C ILE A 90 -5.05 20.34 -20.02
N ASP A 91 -6.17 20.27 -20.72
CA ASP A 91 -7.45 20.78 -20.25
C ASP A 91 -8.00 19.80 -19.20
N TYR A 92 -7.88 20.15 -17.93
CA TYR A 92 -8.53 19.41 -16.85
C TYR A 92 -10.03 19.63 -16.96
N LYS A 93 -10.74 18.66 -17.53
CA LYS A 93 -12.20 18.62 -17.45
C LYS A 93 -12.63 18.53 -15.99
N ASP A 94 -13.10 19.66 -15.45
CA ASP A 94 -13.89 19.76 -14.24
C ASP A 94 -15.00 18.70 -14.24
N LYS A 95 -14.85 17.66 -13.42
CA LYS A 95 -15.91 16.71 -13.09
C LYS A 95 -16.50 17.07 -11.73
N ASP A 96 -17.13 18.24 -11.64
CA ASP A 96 -18.03 18.57 -10.53
C ASP A 96 -19.37 19.12 -11.04
N LYS A 97 -20.17 18.23 -11.63
CA LYS A 97 -21.63 18.36 -11.69
C LYS A 97 -22.27 16.98 -11.55
N LYS A 98 -22.67 16.64 -10.31
CA LYS A 98 -23.99 16.06 -9.97
C LYS A 98 -24.05 15.63 -8.51
N LYS A 99 -24.68 16.45 -7.67
CA LYS A 99 -25.69 16.03 -6.66
C LYS A 99 -26.22 17.26 -5.91
N LYS A 100 -27.30 17.86 -6.41
CA LYS A 100 -28.31 18.52 -5.56
C LYS A 100 -29.71 18.22 -6.13
N SER A 101 -30.32 17.20 -5.53
CA SER A 101 -31.72 17.10 -5.12
C SER A 101 -32.80 17.75 -6.00
N SER A 102 -33.48 16.94 -6.80
CA SER A 102 -34.87 17.20 -7.22
C SER A 102 -35.80 16.24 -6.47
N SER A 103 -36.27 16.66 -5.30
CA SER A 103 -37.37 16.02 -4.58
C SER A 103 -37.94 17.01 -3.56
N ASP A 104 -38.99 17.73 -3.96
CA ASP A 104 -40.18 18.03 -3.15
C ASP A 104 -40.88 19.30 -3.63
N LYS A 105 -42.05 19.13 -4.26
CA LYS A 105 -43.33 19.60 -3.70
C LYS A 105 -44.48 19.39 -4.69
N ARG A 106 -45.31 18.40 -4.36
CA ARG A 106 -46.78 18.47 -4.19
C ARG A 106 -47.47 19.70 -4.79
N LYS A 107 -48.41 19.49 -5.72
CA LYS A 107 -49.77 20.07 -5.77
C LYS A 107 -50.46 19.64 -7.08
N ASN A 108 -51.51 18.83 -6.97
CA ASN A 108 -52.93 19.23 -7.09
C ASN A 108 -53.41 19.34 -8.54
N GLN A 109 -54.13 18.30 -8.98
CA GLN A 109 -55.50 18.27 -9.51
C GLN A 109 -55.65 17.12 -10.49
#